data_AF-A0A1E8CGA4-F1
#
_entry.id   AF-A0A1E8CGA4-F1
#
_cell.length_a   1.000
_cell.length_b   1.000
_cell.length_c   1.000
_cell.angle_alpha   90.00
_cell.angle_beta   90.00
_cell.angle_gamma   90.00
#
_symmetry.space_group_name_H-M   'P 1'
#
loop_
_entity.id
_entity.type
_entity.pdbx_description
1 polymer ?
#
loop_
_entity_poly.entity_id
_entity_poly.type
_entity_poly.pdbx_seq_one_letter_code
_entity_poly.pdbx_strand_id
1 'polypeptide(L)'
;MNQTALDFTSGQSRRDAGMNAALDNADFDSKGWSDKALGFVRSFPSAQFQTEDVRQYATNHGLPVPPSARAWGAVITRAARLGIIRRVGYRPVSNANAHCTPAAVWERV
;
A
#
# COMPACT_ATOMS: atom_id res chain seq x y z
N MET A 1 -0.07 41.25 12.70
CA MET A 1 0.62 39.96 12.44
C MET A 1 -0.45 38.97 12.02
N ASN A 2 -0.55 38.64 10.72
CA ASN A 2 -1.54 37.67 10.22
C ASN A 2 -0.89 36.29 10.17
N GLN A 3 -1.42 35.35 10.96
CA GLN A 3 -1.12 33.92 10.80
C GLN A 3 -1.86 33.39 9.56
N THR A 4 -1.12 32.91 8.57
CA THR A 4 -1.63 32.24 7.38
C THR A 4 -2.16 30.86 7.78
N ALA A 5 -3.47 30.64 7.63
CA ALA A 5 -4.07 29.33 7.81
C ALA A 5 -3.48 28.35 6.77
N LEU A 6 -2.74 27.35 7.25
CA LEU A 6 -2.22 26.28 6.41
C LEU A 6 -3.40 25.42 5.91
N ASP A 7 -3.66 25.44 4.61
CA ASP A 7 -4.75 24.68 4.00
C ASP A 7 -4.36 23.20 3.79
N PHE A 8 -4.68 22.38 4.79
CA PHE A 8 -4.37 20.95 4.85
C PHE A 8 -5.16 20.08 3.86
N THR A 9 -6.22 20.60 3.22
CA THR A 9 -7.09 19.81 2.33
C THR A 9 -6.47 19.53 0.96
N SER A 10 -5.67 20.48 0.47
CA SER A 10 -4.99 20.40 -0.84
C SER A 10 -3.98 19.25 -0.95
N GLY A 11 -3.32 18.87 0.15
CA GLY A 11 -2.31 17.81 0.18
C GLY A 11 -2.90 16.40 0.19
N GLN A 12 -4.03 16.19 0.87
CA GLN A 12 -4.72 14.89 0.89
C GLN A 12 -5.34 14.58 -0.48
N SER A 13 -6.02 15.57 -1.08
CA SER A 13 -6.65 15.42 -2.39
C SER A 13 -5.65 15.09 -3.51
N ARG A 14 -4.45 15.71 -3.49
CA ARG A 14 -3.38 15.39 -4.45
C ARG A 14 -2.74 14.01 -4.23
N ARG A 15 -2.66 13.55 -2.98
CA ARG A 15 -2.20 12.17 -2.67
C ARG A 15 -3.21 11.15 -3.18
N ASP A 16 -4.50 11.39 -2.95
CA ASP A 16 -5.57 10.51 -3.39
C ASP A 16 -5.67 10.46 -4.93
N ALA A 17 -5.55 11.61 -5.59
CA ALA A 17 -5.50 11.68 -7.05
C ALA A 17 -4.29 10.92 -7.63
N GLY A 18 -3.12 11.02 -7.01
CA GLY A 18 -1.93 10.27 -7.40
C GLY A 18 -2.06 8.76 -7.16
N MET A 19 -2.73 8.35 -6.08
CA MET A 19 -3.01 6.94 -5.80
C MET A 19 -4.00 6.33 -6.80
N ASN A 20 -5.05 7.08 -7.17
CA ASN A 20 -6.02 6.64 -8.16
C ASN A 20 -5.37 6.51 -9.55
N ALA A 21 -4.58 7.49 -9.98
CA ALA A 21 -3.86 7.40 -11.26
C ALA A 21 -2.90 6.20 -11.31
N ALA A 22 -2.28 5.83 -10.19
CA ALA A 22 -1.40 4.66 -10.12
C ALA A 22 -2.16 3.32 -10.14
N LEU A 23 -3.38 3.28 -9.57
CA LEU A 23 -4.28 2.13 -9.69
C LEU A 23 -4.80 2.00 -11.12
N ASP A 24 -5.27 3.10 -11.70
CA ASP A 24 -5.81 3.13 -13.06
C ASP A 24 -4.76 2.68 -14.08
N ASN A 25 -3.49 3.08 -13.91
CA ASN A 25 -2.40 2.64 -14.78
C ASN A 25 -2.02 1.16 -14.56
N ALA A 26 -2.08 0.64 -13.32
CA ALA A 26 -1.84 -0.77 -13.04
C ALA A 26 -2.97 -1.68 -13.56
N ASP A 27 -4.21 -1.23 -13.46
CA ASP A 27 -5.38 -1.93 -13.99
C ASP A 27 -5.51 -1.79 -15.53
N PHE A 28 -4.89 -0.76 -16.13
CA PHE A 28 -4.76 -0.60 -17.58
C PHE A 28 -3.78 -1.62 -18.19
N ASP A 29 -2.60 -1.80 -17.59
CA ASP A 29 -1.60 -2.77 -18.07
C ASP A 29 -1.97 -4.24 -17.75
N SER A 30 -2.71 -4.49 -16.66
CA SER A 30 -3.20 -5.83 -16.31
C SER A 30 -4.57 -5.74 -15.66
N LYS A 31 -5.61 -5.99 -16.46
CA LYS A 31 -7.02 -5.90 -16.01
C LYS A 31 -7.24 -6.69 -14.71
N GLY A 32 -7.61 -5.98 -13.64
CA GLY A 32 -7.91 -6.56 -12.33
C GLY A 32 -6.67 -6.90 -11.48
N TRP A 33 -5.50 -6.32 -11.77
CA TRP A 33 -4.32 -6.49 -10.93
C TRP A 33 -4.57 -6.03 -9.50
N SER A 34 -5.23 -4.89 -9.32
CA SER A 34 -5.48 -4.32 -8.00
C SER A 34 -6.39 -5.20 -7.14
N ASP A 35 -7.38 -5.85 -7.75
CA ASP A 35 -8.27 -6.80 -7.09
C ASP A 35 -7.55 -8.10 -6.71
N LYS A 36 -6.69 -8.63 -7.60
CA LYS A 36 -5.85 -9.79 -7.29
C LYS A 36 -4.88 -9.47 -6.14
N ALA A 37 -4.21 -8.32 -6.19
CA ALA A 37 -3.33 -7.84 -5.14
C ALA A 37 -4.06 -7.68 -3.80
N LEU A 38 -5.29 -7.17 -3.82
CA LEU A 38 -6.15 -7.11 -2.63
C LEU A 38 -6.50 -8.50 -2.10
N GLY A 39 -6.71 -9.48 -2.99
CA GLY A 39 -6.85 -10.89 -2.64
C GLY A 39 -5.64 -11.41 -1.86
N PHE A 40 -4.43 -11.11 -2.31
CA PHE A 40 -3.19 -11.47 -1.60
C PHE A 40 -3.05 -10.81 -0.23
N VAL A 41 -3.52 -9.56 -0.06
CA VAL A 41 -3.58 -8.92 1.26
C VAL A 41 -4.53 -9.67 2.20
N ARG A 42 -5.69 -10.12 1.70
CA ARG A 42 -6.68 -10.87 2.49
C ARG A 42 -6.19 -12.26 2.88
N SER A 43 -5.47 -12.94 1.98
CA SER A 43 -5.00 -14.32 2.16
C SER A 43 -3.60 -14.42 2.75
N PHE A 44 -2.99 -13.30 3.15
CA PHE A 44 -1.63 -13.33 3.69
C PHE A 44 -1.59 -14.18 4.98
N PRO A 45 -0.64 -15.12 5.11
CA PRO A 45 -0.69 -16.14 6.17
C PRO A 45 -0.43 -15.58 7.57
N SER A 46 0.28 -14.46 7.68
CA SER A 46 0.53 -13.81 8.97
C SER A 46 -0.58 -12.83 9.34
N ALA A 47 -0.94 -12.79 10.63
CA ALA A 47 -1.86 -11.78 11.15
C ALA A 47 -1.25 -10.36 11.09
N GLN A 48 0.07 -10.24 11.22
CA GLN A 48 0.79 -8.98 11.13
C GLN A 48 1.88 -9.02 10.06
N PHE A 49 1.96 -7.96 9.26
CA PHE A 49 2.87 -7.91 8.11
C PHE A 49 3.19 -6.48 7.67
N GLN A 50 4.27 -6.33 6.91
CA GLN A 50 4.58 -5.13 6.15
C GLN A 50 4.09 -5.29 4.71
N THR A 51 3.89 -4.16 4.01
CA THR A 51 3.50 -4.18 2.59
C THR A 51 4.49 -4.97 1.72
N GLU A 52 5.78 -4.95 2.09
CA GLU A 52 6.83 -5.70 1.39
C GLU A 52 6.63 -7.20 1.49
N ASP A 53 6.24 -7.71 2.67
CA ASP A 53 6.01 -9.14 2.89
C ASP A 53 4.90 -9.66 1.95
N VAL A 54 3.80 -8.89 1.84
CA VAL A 54 2.68 -9.22 0.95
C VAL A 54 3.10 -9.13 -0.52
N ARG A 55 3.90 -8.13 -0.89
CA ARG A 55 4.41 -7.96 -2.25
C ARG A 55 5.27 -9.16 -2.67
N GLN A 56 6.19 -9.57 -1.82
CA GLN A 56 7.05 -10.74 -2.09
C GLN A 56 6.22 -12.01 -2.18
N TYR A 57 5.28 -12.21 -1.25
CA TYR A 57 4.35 -13.33 -1.30
C TYR A 57 3.54 -13.38 -2.59
N ALA A 58 2.92 -12.26 -2.98
CA ALA A 58 2.13 -12.19 -4.21
C ALA A 58 2.96 -12.47 -5.47
N THR A 59 4.19 -11.93 -5.53
CA THR A 59 5.11 -12.17 -6.64
C THR A 59 5.48 -13.65 -6.74
N ASN A 60 5.80 -14.28 -5.61
CA ASN A 60 6.12 -15.71 -5.55
C ASN A 60 4.93 -16.61 -5.90
N HIS A 61 3.69 -16.09 -5.79
CA HIS A 61 2.46 -16.78 -6.15
C HIS A 61 1.89 -16.35 -7.52
N GLY A 62 2.72 -15.72 -8.36
CA GLY A 62 2.40 -15.46 -9.77
C GLY A 62 1.64 -14.16 -10.04
N LEU A 63 1.52 -13.24 -9.08
CA LEU A 63 1.07 -11.88 -9.38
C LEU A 63 2.19 -11.13 -10.12
N PRO A 64 1.93 -10.59 -11.32
CA PRO A 64 2.95 -9.85 -12.06
C PRO A 64 3.37 -8.60 -11.28
N VAL A 65 4.66 -8.27 -11.35
CA VAL A 65 5.21 -7.09 -10.69
C VAL A 65 4.64 -5.84 -11.37
N PRO A 66 4.02 -4.91 -10.64
CA PRO A 66 3.45 -3.71 -11.24
C PRO A 66 4.58 -2.79 -11.72
N PRO A 67 4.30 -1.93 -12.71
CA PRO A 67 5.29 -0.99 -13.26
C PRO A 67 5.83 0.00 -12.21
N SER A 68 5.10 0.21 -11.10
CA SER A 68 5.57 0.98 -9.95
C SER A 68 5.23 0.30 -8.63
N ALA A 69 6.20 0.24 -7.72
CA ALA A 69 5.99 -0.19 -6.34
C ALA A 69 4.94 0.69 -5.60
N ARG A 70 4.66 1.90 -6.10
CA ARG A 70 3.62 2.79 -5.55
C ARG A 70 2.20 2.21 -5.70
N ALA A 71 1.97 1.31 -6.64
CA ALA A 71 0.67 0.65 -6.83
C ALA A 71 0.22 -0.10 -5.56
N TRP A 72 1.16 -0.73 -4.84
CA TRP A 72 0.87 -1.39 -3.56
C TRP A 72 0.38 -0.43 -2.47
N GLY A 73 0.83 0.82 -2.48
CA GLY A 73 0.36 1.83 -1.52
C GLY A 73 -1.15 2.07 -1.65
N ALA A 74 -1.66 2.08 -2.88
CA ALA A 74 -3.08 2.26 -3.14
C ALA A 74 -3.90 1.00 -2.78
N VAL A 75 -3.37 -0.21 -3.04
CA VAL A 75 -3.99 -1.48 -2.61
C VAL A 75 -4.10 -1.56 -1.09
N ILE A 76 -3.04 -1.22 -0.36
CA ILE A 76 -3.03 -1.20 1.11
C ILE A 76 -3.98 -0.14 1.66
N THR A 77 -4.02 1.05 1.07
CA THR A 77 -4.97 2.10 1.45
C THR A 77 -6.41 1.65 1.24
N ARG A 78 -6.71 1.02 0.09
CA ARG A 78 -8.01 0.42 -0.19
C ARG A 78 -8.35 -0.68 0.82
N ALA A 79 -7.40 -1.55 1.15
CA ALA A 79 -7.60 -2.62 2.13
C ALA A 79 -7.93 -2.08 3.53
N ALA A 80 -7.25 -1.02 3.95
CA ALA A 80 -7.52 -0.36 5.24
C ALA A 80 -8.89 0.32 5.26
N ARG A 81 -9.27 1.01 4.17
CA ARG A 81 -10.60 1.64 4.03
C ARG A 81 -11.74 0.62 4.03
N LEU A 82 -11.51 -0.58 3.49
CA LEU A 82 -12.46 -1.69 3.49
C LEU A 82 -12.51 -2.46 4.83
N GLY A 83 -11.70 -2.06 5.82
CA GLY A 83 -11.65 -2.73 7.13
C GLY A 83 -11.02 -4.12 7.10
N ILE A 84 -10.23 -4.46 6.07
CA ILE A 84 -9.53 -5.75 5.96
C ILE A 84 -8.27 -5.76 6.84
N ILE A 85 -7.62 -4.60 6.93
CA ILE A 85 -6.40 -4.41 7.71
C ILE A 85 -6.47 -3.11 8.51
N ARG A 86 -5.71 -3.03 9.60
CA ARG A 86 -5.49 -1.81 10.37
C ARG A 86 -3.99 -1.58 10.59
N ARG A 87 -3.58 -0.32 10.66
CA ARG A 87 -2.19 0.02 10.99
C ARG A 87 -1.98 -0.13 12.50
N VAL A 88 -1.00 -0.95 12.90
CA VAL A 88 -0.70 -1.22 14.32
C VAL A 88 0.61 -0.59 14.80
N GLY A 89 1.44 -0.10 13.88
CA GLY A 89 2.66 0.63 14.25
C GLY A 89 3.65 0.71 13.10
N TYR A 90 4.92 0.86 13.48
CA TYR A 90 6.06 0.87 12.56
C TYR A 90 7.11 -0.12 13.05
N ARG A 91 7.77 -0.81 12.12
CA ARG A 91 8.91 -1.70 12.39
C ARG A 91 9.98 -1.44 11.32
N PRO A 92 11.27 -1.59 11.64
CA PRO A 92 12.31 -1.58 10.62
C PRO A 92 11.96 -2.59 9.51
N VAL A 93 12.19 -2.20 8.27
CA VAL A 93 12.17 -3.15 7.15
C VAL A 93 13.20 -4.26 7.37
N SER A 94 12.82 -5.50 7.07
CA SER A 94 13.68 -6.69 7.21
C SER A 94 14.80 -6.76 6.16
N ASN A 95 14.78 -5.89 5.14
CA ASN A 95 15.75 -5.90 4.05
C ASN A 95 17.09 -5.26 4.49
N ALA A 96 18.18 -6.02 4.37
CA ALA A 96 19.54 -5.62 4.72
C ALA A 96 20.00 -4.33 4.01
N ASN A 97 19.49 -4.04 2.80
CA ASN A 97 19.88 -2.87 2.01
C ASN A 97 19.08 -1.60 2.34
N ALA A 98 18.08 -1.68 3.22
CA ALA A 98 17.12 -0.60 3.42
C ALA A 98 17.36 0.22 4.71
N HIS A 99 18.57 0.15 5.28
CA HIS A 99 19.03 0.98 6.41
C HIS A 99 18.02 1.07 7.58
N CYS A 100 17.34 -0.03 7.91
CA CYS A 100 16.34 -0.08 8.98
C CYS A 100 15.20 0.96 8.82
N THR A 101 14.91 1.41 7.61
CA THR A 101 13.86 2.41 7.35
C THR A 101 12.53 1.94 7.96
N PRO A 102 11.82 2.78 8.73
CA PRO A 102 10.57 2.38 9.35
C PRO A 102 9.50 2.11 8.29
N ALA A 103 8.98 0.88 8.26
CA ALA A 103 7.83 0.50 7.46
C ALA A 103 6.60 0.32 8.36
N ALA A 104 5.45 0.71 7.82
CA ALA A 104 4.18 0.51 8.49
C ALA A 104 3.91 -0.99 8.67
N VAL A 105 3.50 -1.37 9.89
CA VAL A 105 3.02 -2.70 10.21
C VAL A 105 1.50 -2.68 10.16
N TRP A 106 0.96 -3.63 9.42
CA TRP A 106 -0.46 -3.85 9.23
C TRP A 106 -0.87 -5.13 9.94
N GLU A 107 -2.08 -5.12 10.49
CA GLU A 107 -2.70 -6.28 11.11
C GLU A 107 -4.04 -6.56 10.43
N ARG A 108 -4.30 -7.82 10.12
CA ARG A 108 -5.59 -8.26 9.57
C ARG A 108 -6.68 -8.14 10.65
N VAL A 109 -7.81 -7.55 10.27
CA VAL A 109 -9.01 -7.42 11.12
C VAL A 109 -9.87 -8.67 11.03
#